data_AF-A0A4V6KR97-F1
#
_entry.id   AF-A0A4V6KR97-F1
#
_cell.length_a   1.000
_cell.length_b   1.000
_cell.length_c   1.000
_cell.angle_alpha   90.00
_cell.angle_beta   90.00
_cell.angle_gamma   90.00
#
_symmetry.space_group_name_H-M   'P 1'
#
loop_
_entity.id
_entity.type
_entity.pdbx_description
1 polymer ?
#
loop_
_entity_poly.entity_id
_entity_poly.type
_entity_poly.pdbx_seq_one_letter_code
_entity_poly.pdbx_strand_id
1 'polypeptide(L)'
;MRLRSVAPSAVLGFILQDEALLEFAVNQPYGLRYQLEHGLFAEGLWFEGSIHYHFYALQGFLAFEKLALGSRWSLLATPYYRKMLSFPLQLLMPDGSFPRINDCIYGQERLDHHDVYEFAWSCYQQPEYAAALQAIYRDTPRANIDALLYGAALPVQALNVIPQQHLHAPDCGITIWRDPAQRRALLVKHTPYGGEHDHYDRLNLILFDHGKEILPDLGTTGYGARMHYAYYKNSATHNTLTVNQANQPPAIPQILQYHQSESFCWLDVEVDWQQSPPELDSHTRVEWDSQAYRDIRFRRRLLWLPGALIDISTIANPHRQQLDWTLHLQGKALDAVGDTSPFSQQGPLTVMHDALVTKLTNSQPRHFATSRKGQALWLHGDALLWQGYAPANPAVTDLSYLTLRSHQPQAEFIGVWDFDDRQPITDMHVSRDSGGLRIQLRRGELMLTVEVNDGSNSLPQWHTMQGAV
;
A
#
# COMPACT_ATOMS: atom_id res chain seq x y z
N MET A 1 23.20 -1.75 1.01
CA MET A 1 23.03 -0.77 2.12
C MET A 1 24.39 -0.15 2.52
N ARG A 2 24.89 0.88 1.80
CA ARG A 2 26.13 1.61 2.13
C ARG A 2 25.89 3.00 2.76
N LEU A 3 24.64 3.47 2.80
CA LEU A 3 24.26 4.77 3.36
C LEU A 3 24.72 4.94 4.83
N ARG A 4 24.74 3.84 5.60
CA ARG A 4 25.18 3.80 7.01
C ARG A 4 26.67 4.11 7.22
N SER A 5 27.53 4.01 6.20
CA SER A 5 28.95 4.35 6.34
C SER A 5 29.31 5.71 5.75
N VAL A 6 28.60 6.16 4.73
CA VAL A 6 28.99 7.32 3.92
C VAL A 6 28.64 8.65 4.58
N ALA A 7 27.43 8.82 5.11
CA ALA A 7 27.04 10.07 5.79
C ALA A 7 27.91 10.35 7.04
N PRO A 8 28.20 9.37 7.92
CA PRO A 8 29.14 9.57 9.02
C PRO A 8 30.57 9.92 8.56
N SER A 9 31.06 9.30 7.48
CA SER A 9 32.36 9.67 6.89
C SER A 9 32.38 11.11 6.38
N ALA A 10 31.29 11.58 5.76
CA ALA A 10 31.17 12.97 5.32
C ALA A 10 31.18 13.96 6.49
N VAL A 11 30.47 13.63 7.57
CA VAL A 11 30.47 14.42 8.82
C VAL A 11 31.89 14.50 9.40
N LEU A 12 32.61 13.37 9.47
CA LEU A 12 34.02 13.35 9.90
C LEU A 12 34.91 14.20 8.98
N GLY A 13 34.69 14.15 7.67
CA GLY A 13 35.41 14.97 6.70
C GLY A 13 35.30 16.46 7.00
N PHE A 14 34.11 16.95 7.37
CA PHE A 14 33.94 18.34 7.81
C PHE A 14 34.63 18.66 9.13
N ILE A 15 34.49 17.78 10.13
CA ILE A 15 35.09 18.00 11.46
C ILE A 15 36.61 17.99 11.38
N LEU A 16 37.19 17.10 10.59
CA LEU A 16 38.64 16.92 10.42
C LEU A 16 39.22 17.84 9.32
N GLN A 17 38.37 18.55 8.58
CA GLN A 17 38.76 19.35 7.41
C GLN A 17 39.52 18.51 6.34
N ASP A 18 39.10 17.26 6.15
CA ASP A 18 39.68 16.32 5.20
C ASP A 18 38.89 16.33 3.88
N GLU A 19 39.41 17.05 2.88
CA GLU A 19 38.78 17.14 1.56
C GLU A 19 38.75 15.79 0.82
N ALA A 20 39.73 14.90 1.04
CA ALA A 20 39.75 13.61 0.38
C ALA A 20 38.63 12.71 0.93
N LEU A 21 38.38 12.79 2.23
CA LEU A 21 37.26 12.09 2.86
C LEU A 21 35.90 12.64 2.41
N LEU A 22 35.78 13.96 2.23
CA LEU A 22 34.58 14.59 1.66
C LEU A 22 34.37 14.17 0.20
N GLU A 23 35.41 14.16 -0.63
CA GLU A 23 35.33 13.70 -2.02
C GLU A 23 34.90 12.23 -2.09
N PHE A 24 35.47 11.39 -1.22
CA PHE A 24 35.08 9.99 -1.08
C PHE A 24 33.60 9.85 -0.70
N ALA A 25 33.14 10.58 0.31
CA ALA A 25 31.79 10.40 0.81
C ALA A 25 30.71 11.01 -0.10
N VAL A 26 31.01 12.12 -0.78
CA VAL A 26 30.00 12.85 -1.57
C VAL A 26 29.96 12.36 -3.02
N ASN A 27 31.12 12.21 -3.67
CA ASN A 27 31.24 12.13 -5.13
C ASN A 27 31.67 10.78 -5.69
N GLN A 28 32.32 9.92 -4.90
CA GLN A 28 32.72 8.59 -5.39
C GLN A 28 31.50 7.68 -5.64
N PRO A 29 31.65 6.58 -6.41
CA PRO A 29 30.58 5.61 -6.60
C PRO A 29 29.96 5.16 -5.27
N TYR A 30 28.64 5.15 -5.21
CA TYR A 30 27.86 4.94 -3.98
C TYR A 30 27.99 6.03 -2.89
N GLY A 31 28.60 7.18 -3.22
CA GLY A 31 28.59 8.38 -2.39
C GLY A 31 27.19 9.00 -2.28
N LEU A 32 27.06 10.08 -1.51
CA LEU A 32 25.76 10.74 -1.28
C LEU A 32 25.10 11.21 -2.58
N ARG A 33 25.86 11.82 -3.50
CA ARG A 33 25.33 12.28 -4.79
C ARG A 33 24.82 11.11 -5.63
N TYR A 34 25.63 10.05 -5.76
CA TYR A 34 25.23 8.86 -6.51
C TYR A 34 23.93 8.26 -5.99
N GLN A 35 23.78 8.16 -4.66
CA GLN A 35 22.58 7.61 -4.04
C GLN A 35 21.33 8.50 -4.26
N LEU A 36 21.47 9.82 -4.28
CA LEU A 36 20.36 10.72 -4.65
C LEU A 36 19.99 10.59 -6.13
N GLU A 37 20.99 10.42 -7.00
CA GLU A 37 20.79 10.31 -8.45
C GLU A 37 20.18 8.98 -8.90
N HIS A 38 20.50 7.88 -8.20
CA HIS A 38 20.17 6.51 -8.64
C HIS A 38 19.32 5.71 -7.64
N GLY A 39 19.19 6.16 -6.39
CA GLY A 39 18.47 5.45 -5.32
C GLY A 39 17.02 5.91 -5.12
N LEU A 40 16.50 6.76 -6.00
CA LEU A 40 15.17 7.33 -5.92
C LEU A 40 14.33 6.93 -7.14
N PHE A 41 13.06 6.63 -6.89
CA PHE A 41 12.05 6.65 -7.93
C PHE A 41 11.87 8.08 -8.47
N ALA A 42 11.28 8.21 -9.65
CA ALA A 42 11.05 9.49 -10.34
C ALA A 42 10.28 10.49 -9.47
N GLU A 43 9.34 10.03 -8.65
CA GLU A 43 8.58 10.86 -7.72
C GLU A 43 9.39 11.30 -6.48
N GLY A 44 10.51 10.64 -6.18
CA GLY A 44 11.39 10.95 -5.05
C GLY A 44 11.31 9.98 -3.88
N LEU A 45 10.52 8.91 -3.97
CA LEU A 45 10.51 7.86 -2.96
C LEU A 45 11.83 7.08 -2.99
N TRP A 46 12.30 6.66 -1.81
CA TRP A 46 13.51 5.84 -1.69
C TRP A 46 13.23 4.45 -2.26
N PHE A 47 14.20 3.84 -2.95
CA PHE A 47 14.01 2.60 -3.71
C PHE A 47 13.44 1.43 -2.90
N GLU A 48 13.65 1.41 -1.57
CA GLU A 48 13.13 0.35 -0.68
C GLU A 48 11.59 0.39 -0.54
N GLY A 49 10.92 1.45 -1.01
CA GLY A 49 9.46 1.58 -1.04
C GLY A 49 8.79 1.75 0.34
N SER A 50 9.48 1.45 1.44
CA SER A 50 9.03 1.74 2.80
C SER A 50 9.12 3.23 3.10
N ILE A 51 8.02 3.81 3.60
CA ILE A 51 7.98 5.21 4.03
C ILE A 51 8.86 5.43 5.26
N HIS A 52 8.90 4.46 6.18
CA HIS A 52 9.80 4.54 7.32
C HIS A 52 11.27 4.61 6.88
N TYR A 53 11.69 3.73 5.97
CA TYR A 53 13.06 3.72 5.46
C TYR A 53 13.38 4.90 4.55
N HIS A 54 12.37 5.46 3.88
CA HIS A 54 12.51 6.73 3.17
C HIS A 54 12.94 7.85 4.13
N PHE A 55 12.22 8.04 5.24
CA PHE A 55 12.59 9.06 6.23
C PHE A 55 13.92 8.76 6.92
N TYR A 56 14.20 7.48 7.19
CA TYR A 56 15.49 7.07 7.75
C TYR A 56 16.67 7.45 6.83
N ALA A 57 16.55 7.20 5.52
CA ALA A 57 17.55 7.62 4.53
C ALA A 57 17.64 9.15 4.45
N LEU A 58 16.51 9.83 4.38
CA LEU A 58 16.43 11.29 4.30
C LEU A 58 17.07 11.98 5.51
N GLN A 59 16.87 11.46 6.73
CA GLN A 59 17.54 11.95 7.93
C GLN A 59 19.06 11.85 7.81
N GLY A 60 19.58 10.74 7.29
CA GLY A 60 21.01 10.57 7.03
C GLY A 60 21.56 11.60 6.02
N PHE A 61 20.82 11.83 4.94
CA PHE A 61 21.19 12.85 3.96
C PHE A 61 21.12 14.27 4.53
N LEU A 62 20.09 14.61 5.29
CA LEU A 62 19.93 15.95 5.85
C LEU A 62 20.89 16.21 7.02
N ALA A 63 21.32 15.19 7.75
CA ALA A 63 22.38 15.34 8.75
C ALA A 63 23.69 15.84 8.12
N PHE A 64 24.02 15.35 6.91
CA PHE A 64 25.13 15.89 6.12
C PHE A 64 24.87 17.33 5.68
N GLU A 65 23.68 17.62 5.12
CA GLU A 65 23.36 18.97 4.62
C GLU A 65 23.33 20.04 5.70
N LYS A 66 22.93 19.70 6.94
CA LYS A 66 22.99 20.60 8.09
C LYS A 66 24.42 21.13 8.35
N LEU A 67 25.46 20.36 8.01
CA LEU A 67 26.87 20.79 8.09
C LEU A 67 27.38 21.37 6.76
N ALA A 68 26.93 20.82 5.63
CA ALA A 68 27.42 21.21 4.33
C ALA A 68 26.83 22.54 3.83
N LEU A 69 25.75 23.03 4.43
CA LEU A 69 25.04 24.25 4.01
C LEU A 69 26.00 25.43 3.79
N GLY A 70 25.92 26.02 2.59
CA GLY A 70 26.78 27.15 2.18
C GLY A 70 28.17 26.75 1.69
N SER A 71 28.54 25.47 1.76
CA SER A 71 29.78 24.94 1.17
C SER A 71 29.56 24.40 -0.25
N ARG A 72 30.65 24.18 -0.98
CA ARG A 72 30.62 23.54 -2.31
C ARG A 72 30.18 22.06 -2.30
N TRP A 73 30.09 21.45 -1.12
CA TRP A 73 29.74 20.05 -0.95
C TRP A 73 28.24 19.82 -0.78
N SER A 74 27.49 20.86 -0.42
CA SER A 74 26.03 20.77 -0.26
C SER A 74 25.36 20.38 -1.57
N LEU A 75 24.38 19.49 -1.47
CA LEU A 75 23.57 19.00 -2.58
C LEU A 75 22.13 19.55 -2.50
N LEU A 76 21.81 20.48 -1.59
CA LEU A 76 20.47 21.07 -1.45
C LEU A 76 19.96 21.78 -2.73
N ALA A 77 20.86 22.27 -3.58
CA ALA A 77 20.48 22.88 -4.85
C ALA A 77 20.03 21.86 -5.91
N THR A 78 20.32 20.58 -5.71
CA THR A 78 19.89 19.50 -6.60
C THR A 78 18.38 19.24 -6.44
N PRO A 79 17.70 18.71 -7.47
CA PRO A 79 16.24 18.55 -7.43
C PRO A 79 15.76 17.44 -6.46
N TYR A 80 16.66 16.57 -6.00
CA TYR A 80 16.30 15.33 -5.30
C TYR A 80 15.67 15.58 -3.93
N TYR A 81 16.24 16.47 -3.10
CA TYR A 81 15.73 16.73 -1.75
C TYR A 81 14.29 17.23 -1.73
N ARG A 82 13.92 18.15 -2.62
CA ARG A 82 12.55 18.66 -2.68
C ARG A 82 11.56 17.55 -3.01
N LYS A 83 11.92 16.63 -3.91
CA LYS A 83 11.10 15.46 -4.21
C LYS A 83 10.98 14.53 -3.00
N MET A 84 12.10 14.18 -2.36
CA MET A 84 12.10 13.36 -1.15
C MET A 84 11.29 13.99 0.00
N LEU A 85 11.27 15.31 0.12
CA LEU A 85 10.51 16.00 1.16
C LEU A 85 9.02 16.11 0.82
N SER A 86 8.66 16.45 -0.42
CA SER A 86 7.27 16.74 -0.79
C SER A 86 6.46 15.48 -1.12
N PHE A 87 7.08 14.43 -1.69
CA PHE A 87 6.34 13.24 -2.13
C PHE A 87 5.71 12.42 -0.99
N PRO A 88 6.41 12.10 0.13
CA PRO A 88 5.81 11.34 1.22
C PRO A 88 4.54 12.01 1.79
N LEU A 89 4.48 13.34 1.83
CA LEU A 89 3.29 14.07 2.28
C LEU A 89 2.06 13.78 1.40
N GLN A 90 2.24 13.45 0.11
CA GLN A 90 1.15 13.03 -0.78
C GLN A 90 0.58 11.64 -0.44
N LEU A 91 1.33 10.85 0.35
CA LEU A 91 0.94 9.52 0.78
C LEU A 91 0.11 9.51 2.07
N LEU A 92 -0.04 10.65 2.75
CA LEU A 92 -0.82 10.72 4.00
C LEU A 92 -2.24 10.21 3.81
N MET A 93 -2.67 9.32 4.69
CA MET A 93 -4.00 8.73 4.72
C MET A 93 -4.98 9.65 5.46
N PRO A 94 -6.31 9.41 5.36
CA PRO A 94 -7.32 10.34 5.90
C PRO A 94 -7.25 10.61 7.41
N ASP A 95 -6.51 9.82 8.18
CA ASP A 95 -6.26 10.01 9.61
C ASP A 95 -4.97 10.80 9.92
N GLY A 96 -4.15 11.11 8.92
CA GLY A 96 -2.87 11.80 9.05
C GLY A 96 -1.67 10.90 9.30
N SER A 97 -1.85 9.58 9.24
CA SER A 97 -0.74 8.63 9.21
C SER A 97 -0.27 8.35 7.78
N PHE A 98 0.96 7.86 7.65
CA PHE A 98 1.45 7.21 6.45
C PHE A 98 0.90 5.77 6.35
N PRO A 99 0.69 5.22 5.15
CA PRO A 99 0.36 3.81 5.01
C PRO A 99 1.53 2.94 5.47
N ARG A 100 1.25 1.87 6.24
CA ARG A 100 2.26 0.93 6.76
C ARG A 100 2.70 -0.10 5.72
N ILE A 101 3.00 0.36 4.51
CA ILE A 101 3.56 -0.51 3.46
C ILE A 101 4.98 -0.91 3.83
N ASN A 102 5.35 -2.15 3.50
CA ASN A 102 6.70 -2.69 3.71
C ASN A 102 7.09 -2.68 5.20
N ASP A 103 8.39 -2.72 5.48
CA ASP A 103 8.87 -2.61 6.85
C ASP A 103 8.53 -1.23 7.44
N CYS A 104 7.48 -1.21 8.26
CA CYS A 104 7.04 -0.09 9.09
C CYS A 104 6.55 -0.65 10.43
N ILE A 105 7.30 -0.41 11.50
CA ILE A 105 6.88 -0.85 12.84
C ILE A 105 5.72 0.02 13.30
N TYR A 106 4.73 -0.59 13.95
CA TYR A 106 3.60 0.14 14.53
C TYR A 106 4.06 1.35 15.36
N GLY A 107 3.50 2.53 15.07
CA GLY A 107 3.86 3.83 15.62
C GLY A 107 4.78 4.66 14.71
N GLN A 108 5.54 4.04 13.80
CA GLN A 108 6.44 4.73 12.87
C GLN A 108 5.72 5.34 11.67
N GLU A 109 4.43 5.04 11.49
CA GLU A 109 3.60 5.63 10.45
C GLU A 109 3.21 7.08 10.73
N ARG A 110 3.55 7.63 11.90
CA ARG A 110 3.13 8.97 12.29
C ARG A 110 3.93 10.04 11.55
N LEU A 111 3.27 11.15 11.24
CA LEU A 111 3.96 12.36 10.83
C LEU A 111 4.51 13.07 12.08
N ASP A 112 5.73 12.73 12.49
CA ASP A 112 6.43 13.32 13.65
C ASP A 112 7.86 13.80 13.35
N HIS A 113 8.24 13.83 12.07
CA HIS A 113 9.56 14.15 11.52
C HIS A 113 9.91 15.66 11.60
N HIS A 114 9.83 16.26 12.79
CA HIS A 114 10.12 17.69 12.98
C HIS A 114 11.57 18.05 12.61
N ASP A 115 12.51 17.14 12.86
CA ASP A 115 13.93 17.27 12.58
C ASP A 115 14.23 17.42 11.08
N VAL A 116 13.38 16.80 10.25
CA VAL A 116 13.39 16.90 8.79
C VAL A 116 12.73 18.21 8.34
N TYR A 117 11.49 18.45 8.78
CA TYR A 117 10.69 19.53 8.22
C TYR A 117 11.08 20.93 8.73
N GLU A 118 11.64 21.07 9.93
CA GLU A 118 12.17 22.37 10.42
C GLU A 118 13.32 22.85 9.52
N PHE A 119 14.25 21.95 9.22
CA PHE A 119 15.36 22.24 8.32
C PHE A 119 14.90 22.46 6.88
N ALA A 120 13.96 21.65 6.39
CA ALA A 120 13.40 21.82 5.05
C ALA A 120 12.66 23.16 4.89
N TRP A 121 11.86 23.55 5.89
CA TRP A 121 11.14 24.82 5.89
C TRP A 121 12.10 26.01 5.89
N SER A 122 13.19 25.95 6.67
CA SER A 122 14.21 27.01 6.69
C SER A 122 14.95 27.16 5.35
N CYS A 123 15.16 26.05 4.63
CA CYS A 123 15.87 26.05 3.35
C CYS A 123 14.98 26.42 2.15
N TYR A 124 13.75 25.90 2.08
CA TYR A 124 12.95 25.92 0.85
C TYR A 124 11.65 26.71 0.95
N GLN A 125 11.14 26.94 2.16
CA GLN A 125 9.88 27.66 2.40
C GLN A 125 8.69 27.17 1.55
N GLN A 126 8.58 25.85 1.32
CA GLN A 126 7.42 25.29 0.61
C GLN A 126 6.19 25.17 1.55
N PRO A 127 4.99 25.61 1.12
CA PRO A 127 3.80 25.62 1.99
C PRO A 127 3.46 24.26 2.59
N GLU A 128 3.69 23.15 1.88
CA GLU A 128 3.43 21.81 2.40
C GLU A 128 4.34 21.44 3.60
N TYR A 129 5.56 21.99 3.68
CA TYR A 129 6.45 21.77 4.83
C TYR A 129 5.95 22.52 6.05
N ALA A 130 5.44 23.75 5.86
CA ALA A 130 4.77 24.47 6.92
C ALA A 130 3.48 23.74 7.37
N ALA A 131 2.72 23.16 6.45
CA ALA A 131 1.55 22.35 6.78
C ALA A 131 1.92 21.11 7.60
N ALA A 132 3.01 20.42 7.24
CA ALA A 132 3.54 19.30 8.01
C ALA A 132 3.96 19.74 9.42
N LEU A 133 4.69 20.83 9.57
CA LEU A 133 5.08 21.36 10.90
C LEU A 133 3.86 21.78 11.74
N GLN A 134 2.87 22.45 11.15
CA GLN A 134 1.61 22.76 11.85
C GLN A 134 0.86 21.51 12.29
N ALA A 135 0.90 20.43 11.51
CA ALA A 135 0.31 19.15 11.88
C ALA A 135 1.08 18.47 13.03
N ILE A 136 2.42 18.44 12.95
CA ILE A 136 3.31 17.87 13.98
C ILE A 136 3.12 18.60 15.32
N TYR A 137 3.07 19.93 15.31
CA TYR A 137 2.94 20.76 16.51
C TYR A 137 1.50 21.06 16.91
N ARG A 138 0.52 20.37 16.32
CA ARG A 138 -0.89 20.58 16.68
C ARG A 138 -1.14 20.36 18.17
N ASP A 139 -0.62 19.26 18.69
CA ASP A 139 -0.84 18.81 20.07
C ASP A 139 0.46 18.77 20.89
N THR A 140 1.58 19.20 20.31
CA THR A 140 2.91 19.20 20.95
C THR A 140 3.56 20.58 20.84
N PRO A 141 4.15 21.14 21.91
CA PRO A 141 4.85 22.41 21.84
C PRO A 141 6.03 22.37 20.84
N ARG A 142 6.19 23.45 20.05
CA ARG A 142 7.37 23.69 19.21
C ARG A 142 8.57 24.15 20.06
N ALA A 143 9.01 23.27 20.97
CA ALA A 143 10.07 23.53 21.93
C ALA A 143 11.13 22.40 21.87
N ASN A 144 11.81 22.31 20.73
CA ASN A 144 12.85 21.31 20.46
C ASN A 144 14.08 21.94 19.79
N ILE A 145 15.16 21.17 19.68
CA ILE A 145 16.45 21.65 19.17
C ILE A 145 16.39 22.07 17.71
N ASP A 146 15.65 21.36 16.84
CA ASP A 146 15.56 21.72 15.43
C ASP A 146 14.77 23.02 15.22
N ALA A 147 13.71 23.23 16.00
CA ALA A 147 13.00 24.52 16.02
C ALA A 147 13.87 25.66 16.56
N LEU A 148 14.77 25.40 17.53
CA LEU A 148 15.71 26.41 18.01
C LEU A 148 16.77 26.77 16.96
N LEU A 149 17.32 25.76 16.27
CA LEU A 149 18.42 25.96 15.31
C LEU A 149 17.95 26.46 13.95
N TYR A 150 16.80 25.97 13.47
CA TYR A 150 16.32 26.18 12.11
C TYR A 150 14.93 26.82 12.03
N GLY A 151 14.27 27.03 13.18
CA GLY A 151 12.88 27.46 13.19
C GLY A 151 12.65 28.80 12.53
N ALA A 152 12.03 28.78 11.34
CA ALA A 152 11.47 29.96 10.70
C ALA A 152 10.01 30.18 11.15
N ALA A 153 9.51 31.41 10.97
CA ALA A 153 8.11 31.73 11.25
C ALA A 153 7.19 30.84 10.41
N LEU A 154 6.17 30.24 11.05
CA LEU A 154 5.14 29.49 10.36
C LEU A 154 3.98 30.43 9.99
N PRO A 155 3.28 30.20 8.87
CA PRO A 155 2.04 30.90 8.55
C PRO A 155 1.04 30.82 9.72
N VAL A 156 0.31 31.90 9.97
CA VAL A 156 -0.74 31.94 11.01
C VAL A 156 -1.97 31.15 10.56
N GLN A 157 -2.24 31.14 9.25
CA GLN A 157 -3.35 30.38 8.68
C GLN A 157 -3.06 28.88 8.77
N ALA A 158 -4.04 28.11 9.26
CA ALA A 158 -3.97 26.66 9.27
C ALA A 158 -3.96 26.12 7.84
N LEU A 159 -2.96 25.30 7.53
CA LEU A 159 -2.80 24.61 6.26
C LEU A 159 -3.25 23.15 6.41
N ASN A 160 -3.95 22.63 5.40
CA ASN A 160 -4.32 21.23 5.39
C ASN A 160 -3.17 20.38 4.85
N VAL A 161 -2.62 19.51 5.70
CA VAL A 161 -1.57 18.57 5.30
C VAL A 161 -2.13 17.34 4.57
N ILE A 162 -3.40 17.00 4.75
CA ILE A 162 -4.02 15.80 4.18
C ILE A 162 -4.34 16.03 2.70
N PRO A 163 -3.73 15.28 1.77
CA PRO A 163 -3.99 15.42 0.34
C PRO A 163 -5.46 15.18 -0.01
N GLN A 164 -6.01 16.03 -0.86
CA GLN A 164 -7.41 15.96 -1.30
C GLN A 164 -7.56 15.27 -2.65
N GLN A 165 -6.52 15.32 -3.49
CA GLN A 165 -6.56 14.77 -4.84
C GLN A 165 -6.09 13.32 -4.87
N HIS A 166 -6.53 12.61 -5.90
CA HIS A 166 -5.96 11.31 -6.24
C HIS A 166 -4.48 11.43 -6.57
N LEU A 167 -3.75 10.33 -6.38
CA LEU A 167 -2.35 10.20 -6.71
C LEU A 167 -2.16 8.98 -7.62
N HIS A 168 -1.45 9.16 -8.73
CA HIS A 168 -0.93 8.07 -9.54
C HIS A 168 0.58 8.29 -9.73
N ALA A 169 1.37 7.46 -9.05
CA ALA A 169 2.82 7.48 -9.04
C ALA A 169 3.32 6.14 -9.60
N PRO A 170 3.35 5.99 -10.94
CA PRO A 170 3.60 4.70 -11.57
C PRO A 170 5.05 4.20 -11.42
N ASP A 171 6.03 5.09 -11.25
CA ASP A 171 7.43 4.67 -11.16
C ASP A 171 7.74 4.04 -9.80
N CYS A 172 7.32 4.68 -8.71
CA CYS A 172 7.35 4.05 -7.39
C CYS A 172 6.24 3.00 -7.17
N GLY A 173 5.29 2.89 -8.10
CA GLY A 173 4.20 1.91 -8.08
C GLY A 173 3.16 2.10 -6.98
N ILE A 174 2.70 3.34 -6.76
CA ILE A 174 1.64 3.66 -5.80
C ILE A 174 0.49 4.38 -6.50
N THR A 175 -0.74 3.99 -6.21
CA THR A 175 -1.94 4.75 -6.62
C THR A 175 -2.86 4.93 -5.43
N ILE A 176 -3.33 6.15 -5.22
CA ILE A 176 -4.25 6.49 -4.13
C ILE A 176 -5.47 7.21 -4.70
N TRP A 177 -6.65 6.61 -4.54
CA TRP A 177 -7.92 7.29 -4.78
C TRP A 177 -8.51 7.79 -3.47
N ARG A 178 -9.21 8.92 -3.51
CA ARG A 178 -9.63 9.69 -2.34
C ARG A 178 -11.01 10.28 -2.51
N ASP A 179 -11.87 10.10 -1.52
CA ASP A 179 -13.08 10.90 -1.34
C ASP A 179 -12.93 11.68 -0.03
N PRO A 180 -12.50 12.95 -0.09
CA PRO A 180 -12.25 13.72 1.12
C PRO A 180 -13.51 14.03 1.92
N ALA A 181 -14.67 14.14 1.27
CA ALA A 181 -15.94 14.41 1.96
C ALA A 181 -16.30 13.25 2.90
N GLN A 182 -16.02 12.01 2.49
CA GLN A 182 -16.21 10.83 3.32
C GLN A 182 -14.97 10.44 4.12
N ARG A 183 -13.83 11.14 3.97
CA ARG A 183 -12.52 10.75 4.50
C ARG A 183 -12.17 9.30 4.12
N ARG A 184 -12.44 8.94 2.87
CA ARG A 184 -12.19 7.62 2.30
C ARG A 184 -10.96 7.66 1.40
N ALA A 185 -10.17 6.60 1.43
CA ALA A 185 -9.05 6.45 0.51
C ALA A 185 -8.75 4.97 0.23
N LEU A 186 -8.40 4.63 -1.01
CA LEU A 186 -7.84 3.33 -1.39
C LEU A 186 -6.43 3.56 -1.88
N LEU A 187 -5.47 2.90 -1.25
CA LEU A 187 -4.13 2.75 -1.77
C LEU A 187 -4.02 1.39 -2.45
N VAL A 188 -3.45 1.39 -3.66
CA VAL A 188 -3.07 0.20 -4.40
C VAL A 188 -1.55 0.18 -4.50
N LYS A 189 -0.93 -0.86 -3.95
CA LYS A 189 0.52 -1.06 -3.99
C LYS A 189 0.88 -1.92 -5.20
N HIS A 190 1.40 -1.28 -6.23
CA HIS A 190 1.98 -1.92 -7.41
C HIS A 190 3.47 -1.58 -7.55
N THR A 191 4.15 -1.42 -6.40
CA THR A 191 5.57 -1.13 -6.31
C THR A 191 6.40 -2.24 -6.98
N PRO A 192 7.56 -1.93 -7.59
CA PRO A 192 8.55 -2.95 -7.94
C PRO A 192 9.24 -3.50 -6.67
N TYR A 193 9.99 -4.60 -6.82
CA TYR A 193 10.69 -5.21 -5.69
C TYR A 193 11.84 -4.34 -5.16
N GLY A 194 11.72 -3.89 -3.92
CA GLY A 194 12.60 -2.90 -3.27
C GLY A 194 13.72 -3.49 -2.41
N GLY A 195 13.89 -4.81 -2.37
CA GLY A 195 14.93 -5.48 -1.58
C GLY A 195 14.48 -5.92 -0.18
N GLU A 196 15.43 -5.98 0.76
CA GLU A 196 15.22 -6.58 2.09
C GLU A 196 14.04 -5.98 2.86
N HIS A 197 13.84 -4.66 2.80
CA HIS A 197 12.77 -4.01 3.56
C HIS A 197 11.41 -4.05 2.85
N ASP A 198 11.33 -4.63 1.65
CA ASP A 198 10.09 -4.84 0.92
C ASP A 198 9.35 -6.09 1.42
N HIS A 199 8.04 -6.11 1.23
CA HIS A 199 7.18 -7.25 1.53
C HIS A 199 6.80 -8.01 0.25
N TYR A 200 6.34 -9.25 0.41
CA TYR A 200 5.94 -10.12 -0.70
C TYR A 200 4.47 -9.91 -1.07
N ASP A 201 4.08 -8.68 -1.38
CA ASP A 201 2.69 -8.23 -1.35
C ASP A 201 2.27 -7.43 -2.61
N ARG A 202 2.69 -7.88 -3.80
CA ARG A 202 2.29 -7.19 -5.03
C ARG A 202 0.78 -7.12 -5.16
N LEU A 203 0.30 -5.97 -5.62
CA LEU A 203 -1.11 -5.62 -5.78
C LEU A 203 -1.90 -5.60 -4.48
N ASN A 204 -1.24 -5.45 -3.32
CA ASN A 204 -1.87 -5.26 -2.03
C ASN A 204 -2.71 -3.97 -1.97
N LEU A 205 -3.74 -3.97 -1.13
CA LEU A 205 -4.67 -2.85 -0.93
C LEU A 205 -4.62 -2.36 0.51
N ILE A 206 -4.79 -1.04 0.68
CA ILE A 206 -5.13 -0.43 1.97
C ILE A 206 -6.37 0.44 1.75
N LEU A 207 -7.42 0.21 2.53
CA LEU A 207 -8.69 0.91 2.38
C LEU A 207 -9.06 1.62 3.69
N PHE A 208 -9.33 2.90 3.59
CA PHE A 208 -9.87 3.75 4.64
C PHE A 208 -11.29 4.16 4.30
N ASP A 209 -12.15 4.24 5.30
CA ASP A 209 -13.45 4.89 5.22
C ASP A 209 -13.73 5.67 6.51
N HIS A 210 -14.38 6.83 6.39
CA HIS A 210 -14.69 7.71 7.53
C HIS A 210 -13.47 8.02 8.44
N GLY A 211 -12.27 8.06 7.86
CA GLY A 211 -11.02 8.30 8.57
C GLY A 211 -10.53 7.13 9.41
N LYS A 212 -10.96 5.90 9.11
CA LYS A 212 -10.53 4.65 9.78
C LYS A 212 -10.15 3.60 8.76
N GLU A 213 -9.12 2.82 9.07
CA GLU A 213 -8.74 1.65 8.27
C GLU A 213 -9.87 0.60 8.30
N ILE A 214 -10.24 0.12 7.12
CA ILE A 214 -11.07 -1.07 6.90
C ILE A 214 -10.16 -2.24 6.52
N LEU A 215 -9.31 -2.03 5.51
CA LEU A 215 -8.26 -2.97 5.11
C LEU A 215 -6.91 -2.36 5.51
N PRO A 216 -6.36 -2.70 6.68
CA PRO A 216 -5.04 -2.24 7.07
C PRO A 216 -3.94 -3.01 6.32
N ASP A 217 -2.77 -2.40 6.23
CA ASP A 217 -1.52 -3.15 6.18
C ASP A 217 -0.99 -3.32 7.61
N LEU A 218 -0.42 -4.48 7.87
CA LEU A 218 0.15 -4.79 9.18
C LEU A 218 1.51 -4.12 9.38
N GLY A 219 2.22 -3.75 8.31
CA GLY A 219 3.61 -3.37 8.40
C GLY A 219 4.43 -4.49 9.03
N THR A 220 5.36 -4.14 9.92
CA THR A 220 6.30 -5.11 10.49
C THR A 220 6.40 -4.98 12.02
N THR A 221 7.21 -5.85 12.62
CA THR A 221 7.54 -5.78 14.04
C THR A 221 9.04 -5.63 14.23
N GLY A 222 9.51 -5.48 15.48
CA GLY A 222 10.94 -5.42 15.75
C GLY A 222 11.67 -6.64 15.18
N TYR A 223 12.79 -6.44 14.51
CA TYR A 223 13.50 -7.48 13.74
C TYR A 223 14.01 -8.68 14.54
N GLY A 224 14.11 -8.55 15.87
CA GLY A 224 14.43 -9.67 16.76
C GLY A 224 13.26 -10.64 16.99
N ALA A 225 12.02 -10.23 16.69
CA ALA A 225 10.85 -11.07 16.86
C ALA A 225 10.69 -12.04 15.68
N ARG A 226 10.47 -13.32 15.98
CA ARG A 226 10.25 -14.38 14.99
C ARG A 226 9.15 -14.04 13.96
N MET A 227 8.13 -13.30 14.38
CA MET A 227 7.01 -12.91 13.52
C MET A 227 7.39 -12.00 12.36
N HIS A 228 8.54 -11.30 12.40
CA HIS A 228 8.98 -10.46 11.28
C HIS A 228 9.05 -11.27 9.96
N TYR A 229 9.83 -12.35 9.94
CA TYR A 229 9.93 -13.26 8.78
C TYR A 229 8.81 -14.30 8.75
N ALA A 230 8.35 -14.80 9.90
CA ALA A 230 7.40 -15.92 9.94
C ALA A 230 5.94 -15.51 9.68
N TYR A 231 5.61 -14.21 9.76
CA TYR A 231 4.26 -13.71 9.62
C TYR A 231 4.21 -12.42 8.79
N TYR A 232 4.72 -11.30 9.28
CA TYR A 232 4.43 -9.97 8.73
C TYR A 232 4.92 -9.72 7.30
N LYS A 233 6.06 -10.28 6.88
CA LYS A 233 6.54 -10.13 5.50
C LYS A 233 5.78 -10.96 4.45
N ASN A 234 4.94 -11.90 4.88
CA ASN A 234 4.48 -12.97 4.00
C ASN A 234 3.30 -12.56 3.11
N SER A 235 3.19 -13.13 1.91
CA SER A 235 2.08 -12.82 0.99
C SER A 235 0.71 -13.09 1.62
N ALA A 236 0.59 -14.17 2.40
CA ALA A 236 -0.69 -14.57 3.02
C ALA A 236 -1.17 -13.57 4.07
N THR A 237 -0.26 -12.74 4.57
CA THR A 237 -0.51 -11.70 5.56
C THR A 237 -0.55 -10.31 4.90
N HIS A 238 -1.00 -10.22 3.65
CA HIS A 238 -1.40 -8.97 3.00
C HIS A 238 -2.73 -9.12 2.25
N ASN A 239 -3.34 -8.00 1.84
CA ASN A 239 -4.60 -7.97 1.11
C ASN A 239 -4.41 -8.29 -0.39
N THR A 240 -3.88 -9.48 -0.71
CA THR A 240 -3.49 -9.89 -2.06
C THR A 240 -3.63 -11.40 -2.29
N LEU A 241 -3.19 -11.88 -3.47
CA LEU A 241 -3.08 -13.28 -3.83
C LEU A 241 -1.85 -13.94 -3.18
N THR A 242 -2.06 -15.13 -2.64
CA THR A 242 -0.99 -16.04 -2.22
C THR A 242 -1.16 -17.40 -2.88
N VAL A 243 -0.05 -18.03 -3.27
CA VAL A 243 -0.04 -19.39 -3.81
C VAL A 243 0.58 -20.35 -2.80
N ASN A 244 -0.13 -21.40 -2.43
CA ASN A 244 0.30 -22.44 -1.48
C ASN A 244 0.79 -21.90 -0.12
N GLN A 245 0.26 -20.76 0.34
CA GLN A 245 0.75 -20.06 1.55
C GLN A 245 2.22 -19.62 1.47
N ALA A 246 2.81 -19.57 0.27
CA ALA A 246 4.19 -19.21 0.02
C ALA A 246 4.33 -17.78 -0.53
N ASN A 247 5.50 -17.19 -0.33
CA ASN A 247 5.74 -15.81 -0.74
C ASN A 247 5.93 -15.65 -2.24
N GLN A 248 5.34 -14.58 -2.76
CA GLN A 248 5.49 -14.11 -4.14
C GLN A 248 6.96 -13.88 -4.50
N PRO A 249 7.45 -14.41 -5.63
CA PRO A 249 8.75 -14.01 -6.16
C PRO A 249 8.80 -12.52 -6.52
N PRO A 250 10.00 -11.90 -6.47
CA PRO A 250 10.22 -10.57 -7.02
C PRO A 250 9.66 -10.43 -8.43
N ALA A 251 8.90 -9.37 -8.66
CA ALA A 251 8.28 -9.05 -9.94
C ALA A 251 8.09 -7.53 -10.05
N ILE A 252 7.97 -7.06 -11.28
CA ILE A 252 7.61 -5.67 -11.59
C ILE A 252 6.16 -5.68 -12.09
N PRO A 253 5.21 -5.16 -11.30
CA PRO A 253 3.83 -5.02 -11.77
C PRO A 253 3.75 -4.16 -13.03
N GLN A 254 2.86 -4.54 -13.96
CA GLN A 254 2.60 -3.82 -15.19
C GLN A 254 1.24 -3.14 -15.10
N ILE A 255 1.23 -1.81 -15.24
CA ILE A 255 -0.01 -1.04 -15.38
C ILE A 255 -0.47 -1.18 -16.83
N LEU A 256 -1.56 -1.92 -17.04
CA LEU A 256 -2.16 -2.14 -18.35
C LEU A 256 -3.04 -0.96 -18.76
N GLN A 257 -3.73 -0.35 -17.78
CA GLN A 257 -4.55 0.83 -18.00
C GLN A 257 -4.75 1.62 -16.70
N TYR A 258 -4.69 2.94 -16.79
CA TYR A 258 -5.09 3.85 -15.73
C TYR A 258 -6.04 4.91 -16.29
N HIS A 259 -7.12 5.18 -15.58
CA HIS A 259 -8.06 6.25 -15.93
C HIS A 259 -8.62 6.91 -14.68
N GLN A 260 -8.80 8.22 -14.79
CA GLN A 260 -9.40 9.07 -13.78
C GLN A 260 -10.31 10.08 -14.46
N SER A 261 -11.54 10.19 -13.97
CA SER A 261 -12.48 11.25 -14.32
C SER A 261 -13.27 11.67 -13.09
N GLU A 262 -14.14 12.68 -13.22
CA GLU A 262 -15.10 13.03 -12.17
C GLU A 262 -16.10 11.91 -11.87
N SER A 263 -16.32 11.02 -12.84
CA SER A 263 -17.37 10.00 -12.78
C SER A 263 -16.90 8.67 -12.19
N PHE A 264 -15.64 8.28 -12.43
CA PHE A 264 -15.04 7.06 -11.89
C PHE A 264 -13.51 7.06 -12.02
N CYS A 265 -12.87 6.18 -11.26
CA CYS A 265 -11.46 5.81 -11.46
C CYS A 265 -11.32 4.34 -11.82
N TRP A 266 -10.34 4.02 -12.66
CA TRP A 266 -10.03 2.67 -13.11
C TRP A 266 -8.53 2.42 -13.07
N LEU A 267 -8.14 1.28 -12.53
CA LEU A 267 -6.77 0.78 -12.53
C LEU A 267 -6.79 -0.69 -12.90
N ASP A 268 -6.08 -1.01 -13.97
CA ASP A 268 -5.86 -2.37 -14.46
C ASP A 268 -4.37 -2.66 -14.38
N VAL A 269 -4.01 -3.55 -13.46
CA VAL A 269 -2.61 -3.84 -13.13
C VAL A 269 -2.39 -5.33 -12.99
N GLU A 270 -1.22 -5.80 -13.40
CA GLU A 270 -0.91 -7.22 -13.49
C GLU A 270 0.49 -7.55 -12.99
N VAL A 271 0.62 -8.76 -12.45
CA VAL A 271 1.90 -9.42 -12.21
C VAL A 271 1.91 -10.74 -12.95
N ASP A 272 2.95 -10.97 -13.75
CA ASP A 272 3.12 -12.19 -14.55
C ASP A 272 4.42 -12.88 -14.18
N TRP A 273 4.34 -13.97 -13.42
CA TRP A 273 5.50 -14.75 -12.97
C TRP A 273 6.04 -15.71 -14.05
N GLN A 274 5.57 -15.61 -15.29
CA GLN A 274 6.27 -16.17 -16.46
C GLN A 274 7.43 -15.28 -16.91
N GLN A 275 7.40 -13.99 -16.54
CA GLN A 275 8.45 -13.05 -16.90
C GLN A 275 9.71 -13.30 -16.08
N SER A 276 10.86 -12.90 -16.63
CA SER A 276 12.11 -12.96 -15.87
C SER A 276 12.02 -12.06 -14.63
N PRO A 277 12.46 -12.55 -13.45
CA PRO A 277 12.47 -11.73 -12.25
C PRO A 277 13.41 -10.54 -12.44
N PRO A 278 13.15 -9.40 -11.77
CA PRO A 278 14.04 -8.24 -11.83
C PRO A 278 15.43 -8.59 -11.28
N GLU A 279 16.46 -7.94 -11.82
CA GLU A 279 17.80 -8.00 -11.25
C GLU A 279 17.82 -7.34 -9.86
N LEU A 280 18.36 -8.05 -8.87
CA LEU A 280 18.43 -7.57 -7.50
C LEU A 280 19.83 -6.99 -7.24
N ASP A 281 19.93 -5.67 -7.06
CA ASP A 281 21.19 -4.96 -6.78
C ASP A 281 21.68 -5.11 -5.32
N SER A 282 21.12 -6.08 -4.58
CA SER A 282 21.50 -6.33 -3.20
C SER A 282 21.39 -7.79 -2.81
N HIS A 283 22.22 -8.20 -1.85
CA HIS A 283 22.06 -9.47 -1.16
C HIS A 283 20.67 -9.52 -0.52
N THR A 284 19.78 -10.27 -1.15
CA THR A 284 18.42 -10.49 -0.70
C THR A 284 18.30 -11.91 -0.23
N ARG A 285 17.72 -12.10 0.96
CA ARG A 285 17.41 -13.42 1.46
C ARG A 285 16.24 -14.00 0.65
N VAL A 286 16.45 -15.14 0.01
CA VAL A 286 15.41 -15.82 -0.76
C VAL A 286 14.40 -16.42 0.21
N GLU A 287 13.25 -15.76 0.36
CA GLU A 287 12.12 -16.22 1.18
C GLU A 287 10.86 -16.46 0.35
N TRP A 288 10.99 -16.53 -0.98
CA TRP A 288 9.91 -16.78 -1.94
C TRP A 288 9.99 -18.17 -2.57
N ASP A 289 8.89 -18.60 -3.19
CA ASP A 289 8.79 -19.88 -3.87
C ASP A 289 8.49 -19.70 -5.37
N SER A 290 9.55 -19.64 -6.18
CA SER A 290 9.42 -19.54 -7.64
C SER A 290 8.73 -20.74 -8.28
N GLN A 291 8.75 -21.90 -7.61
CA GLN A 291 8.13 -23.12 -8.13
C GLN A 291 6.62 -23.14 -7.87
N ALA A 292 6.17 -22.61 -6.74
CA ALA A 292 4.74 -22.41 -6.46
C ALA A 292 4.11 -21.40 -7.43
N TYR A 293 4.81 -20.30 -7.74
CA TYR A 293 4.31 -19.23 -8.61
C TYR A 293 4.61 -19.44 -10.10
N ARG A 294 5.21 -20.58 -10.48
CA ARG A 294 5.54 -20.86 -11.88
C ARG A 294 4.30 -20.80 -12.76
N ASP A 295 4.37 -19.98 -13.81
CA ASP A 295 3.30 -19.76 -14.79
C ASP A 295 2.01 -19.15 -14.21
N ILE A 296 2.08 -18.57 -13.01
CA ILE A 296 0.96 -17.81 -12.44
C ILE A 296 0.95 -16.41 -13.06
N ARG A 297 -0.24 -15.97 -13.47
CA ARG A 297 -0.51 -14.58 -13.88
C ARG A 297 -1.64 -14.05 -13.02
N PHE A 298 -1.42 -12.95 -12.32
CA PHE A 298 -2.38 -12.31 -11.44
C PHE A 298 -2.67 -10.89 -11.93
N ARG A 299 -3.90 -10.67 -12.40
CA ARG A 299 -4.40 -9.37 -12.83
C ARG A 299 -5.45 -8.86 -11.84
N ARG A 300 -5.26 -7.66 -11.32
CA ARG A 300 -6.21 -7.00 -10.42
C ARG A 300 -6.72 -5.71 -11.09
N ARG A 301 -8.03 -5.64 -11.24
CA ARG A 301 -8.76 -4.55 -11.88
C ARG A 301 -9.67 -3.89 -10.86
N LEU A 302 -9.48 -2.60 -10.63
CA LEU A 302 -10.19 -1.84 -9.62
C LEU A 302 -11.01 -0.74 -10.29
N LEU A 303 -12.30 -0.68 -9.98
CA LEU A 303 -13.22 0.36 -10.43
C LEU A 303 -13.80 1.07 -9.20
N TRP A 304 -13.44 2.33 -9.03
CA TRP A 304 -14.00 3.20 -7.99
C TRP A 304 -15.13 4.02 -8.58
N LEU A 305 -16.33 3.84 -8.05
CA LEU A 305 -17.56 4.56 -8.41
C LEU A 305 -18.07 5.37 -7.21
N PRO A 306 -18.99 6.33 -7.43
CA PRO A 306 -19.76 6.92 -6.34
C PRO A 306 -20.46 5.82 -5.54
N GLY A 307 -20.10 5.68 -4.26
CA GLY A 307 -20.74 4.73 -3.34
C GLY A 307 -20.32 3.26 -3.46
N ALA A 308 -19.37 2.90 -4.34
CA ALA A 308 -18.87 1.53 -4.41
C ALA A 308 -17.42 1.43 -4.91
N LEU A 309 -16.70 0.41 -4.43
CA LEU A 309 -15.42 -0.04 -5.01
C LEU A 309 -15.59 -1.49 -5.48
N ILE A 310 -15.31 -1.74 -6.76
CA ILE A 310 -15.33 -3.07 -7.37
C ILE A 310 -13.88 -3.52 -7.58
N ASP A 311 -13.54 -4.69 -7.03
CA ASP A 311 -12.23 -5.35 -7.11
C ASP A 311 -12.36 -6.67 -7.85
N ILE A 312 -11.78 -6.75 -9.04
CA ILE A 312 -11.87 -7.88 -9.95
C ILE A 312 -10.47 -8.49 -10.07
N SER A 313 -10.28 -9.64 -9.44
CA SER A 313 -9.04 -10.41 -9.45
C SER A 313 -9.17 -11.61 -10.39
N THR A 314 -8.33 -11.66 -11.41
CA THR A 314 -8.30 -12.74 -12.42
C THR A 314 -6.95 -13.44 -12.37
N ILE A 315 -6.95 -14.76 -12.21
CA ILE A 315 -5.73 -15.54 -11.98
C ILE A 315 -5.66 -16.70 -12.97
N ALA A 316 -4.59 -16.73 -13.77
CA ALA A 316 -4.21 -17.93 -14.51
C ALA A 316 -3.40 -18.85 -13.59
N ASN A 317 -3.85 -20.08 -13.42
CA ASN A 317 -3.29 -21.07 -12.50
C ASN A 317 -3.15 -22.45 -13.20
N PRO A 318 -2.33 -22.56 -14.25
CA PRO A 318 -2.31 -23.75 -15.11
C PRO A 318 -1.97 -25.04 -14.37
N HIS A 319 -1.25 -24.95 -13.25
CA HIS A 319 -0.85 -26.09 -12.43
C HIS A 319 -1.82 -26.42 -11.29
N ARG A 320 -2.96 -25.73 -11.20
CA ARG A 320 -4.00 -25.95 -10.17
C ARG A 320 -3.45 -25.86 -8.74
N GLN A 321 -2.52 -24.94 -8.52
CA GLN A 321 -1.99 -24.62 -7.20
C GLN A 321 -3.11 -24.11 -6.28
N GLN A 322 -2.90 -24.19 -4.97
CA GLN A 322 -3.82 -23.56 -4.01
C GLN A 322 -3.67 -22.04 -4.12
N LEU A 323 -4.71 -21.37 -4.59
CA LEU A 323 -4.83 -19.92 -4.58
C LEU A 323 -5.53 -19.50 -3.31
N ASP A 324 -4.99 -18.52 -2.59
CA ASP A 324 -5.60 -17.85 -1.46
C ASP A 324 -5.66 -16.35 -1.76
N TRP A 325 -6.84 -15.84 -2.12
CA TRP A 325 -7.09 -14.41 -2.22
C TRP A 325 -7.59 -13.92 -0.87
N THR A 326 -6.80 -13.10 -0.18
CA THR A 326 -7.04 -12.79 1.24
C THR A 326 -7.32 -11.30 1.44
N LEU A 327 -8.24 -11.01 2.36
CA LEU A 327 -8.51 -9.69 2.93
C LEU A 327 -8.43 -9.77 4.45
N HIS A 328 -7.80 -8.78 5.06
CA HIS A 328 -7.78 -8.61 6.52
C HIS A 328 -8.56 -7.38 6.86
N LEU A 329 -9.49 -7.52 7.79
CA LEU A 329 -10.45 -6.50 8.08
C LEU A 329 -10.31 -6.04 9.52
N GLN A 330 -10.18 -4.72 9.68
CA GLN A 330 -10.25 -4.04 10.97
C GLN A 330 -11.71 -3.97 11.42
N GLY A 331 -12.26 -5.12 11.81
CA GLY A 331 -13.63 -5.27 12.25
C GLY A 331 -13.94 -6.71 12.63
N LYS A 332 -15.11 -6.94 13.19
CA LYS A 332 -15.60 -8.29 13.52
C LYS A 332 -16.58 -8.76 12.44
N ALA A 333 -16.37 -9.93 11.87
CA ALA A 333 -17.36 -10.55 10.98
C ALA A 333 -18.69 -10.77 11.74
N LEU A 334 -19.80 -10.33 11.14
CA LEU A 334 -21.13 -10.37 11.75
C LEU A 334 -21.96 -11.57 11.30
N ASP A 335 -21.62 -12.14 10.14
CA ASP A 335 -22.37 -13.18 9.44
C ASP A 335 -21.48 -14.35 9.00
N ALA A 336 -20.38 -14.58 9.73
CA ALA A 336 -19.51 -15.73 9.50
C ALA A 336 -20.26 -17.03 9.81
N VAL A 337 -20.40 -17.88 8.80
CA VAL A 337 -21.06 -19.19 8.87
C VAL A 337 -20.27 -20.22 8.08
N GLY A 338 -20.26 -21.47 8.52
CA GLY A 338 -19.56 -22.56 7.86
C GLY A 338 -19.18 -23.67 8.81
N ASP A 339 -18.51 -24.68 8.26
CA ASP A 339 -17.94 -25.78 9.03
C ASP A 339 -16.63 -25.32 9.67
N THR A 340 -16.38 -25.72 10.92
CA THR A 340 -15.10 -25.46 11.58
C THR A 340 -14.02 -26.36 10.98
N SER A 341 -12.89 -25.78 10.57
CA SER A 341 -11.76 -26.52 10.00
C SER A 341 -10.45 -25.75 10.23
N PRO A 342 -9.31 -26.42 10.47
CA PRO A 342 -8.02 -25.73 10.49
C PRO A 342 -7.74 -25.11 9.11
N PHE A 343 -7.40 -23.83 9.07
CA PHE A 343 -7.21 -23.10 7.82
C PHE A 343 -6.04 -23.63 6.98
N SER A 344 -4.88 -23.85 7.61
CA SER A 344 -3.69 -24.39 6.96
C SER A 344 -2.86 -25.22 7.93
N GLN A 345 -2.14 -26.21 7.40
CA GLN A 345 -1.17 -27.02 8.14
C GLN A 345 0.26 -26.48 8.02
N GLN A 346 0.50 -25.56 7.09
CA GLN A 346 1.81 -24.97 6.81
C GLN A 346 1.70 -23.49 6.44
N GLY A 347 2.83 -22.79 6.52
CA GLY A 347 2.90 -21.37 6.19
C GLY A 347 2.41 -20.44 7.31
N PRO A 348 2.36 -19.13 7.03
CA PRO A 348 2.13 -18.09 8.03
C PRO A 348 0.73 -18.16 8.66
N LEU A 349 -0.32 -18.55 7.93
CA LEU A 349 -1.69 -18.60 8.48
C LEU A 349 -2.03 -19.92 9.21
N THR A 350 -1.02 -20.69 9.61
CA THR A 350 -1.21 -21.76 10.62
C THR A 350 -1.67 -21.21 11.96
N VAL A 351 -1.43 -19.92 12.23
CA VAL A 351 -1.89 -19.23 13.44
C VAL A 351 -3.35 -18.76 13.37
N MET A 352 -4.01 -18.87 12.20
CA MET A 352 -5.41 -18.50 12.07
C MET A 352 -6.29 -19.45 12.89
N HIS A 353 -7.14 -18.90 13.75
CA HIS A 353 -8.04 -19.64 14.62
C HIS A 353 -9.50 -19.28 14.38
N ASP A 354 -10.39 -20.08 14.96
CA ASP A 354 -11.85 -20.01 14.78
C ASP A 354 -12.25 -19.96 13.30
N ALA A 355 -11.50 -20.67 12.46
CA ALA A 355 -11.69 -20.69 11.04
C ALA A 355 -12.94 -21.50 10.68
N LEU A 356 -13.84 -20.83 9.96
CA LEU A 356 -15.05 -21.37 9.36
C LEU A 356 -14.87 -21.40 7.85
N VAL A 357 -15.31 -22.48 7.22
CA VAL A 357 -15.31 -22.64 5.77
C VAL A 357 -16.71 -22.89 5.25
N THR A 358 -17.06 -22.19 4.18
CA THR A 358 -18.27 -22.44 3.41
C THR A 358 -17.95 -22.40 1.92
N LYS A 359 -18.84 -22.94 1.08
CA LYS A 359 -18.69 -22.79 -0.36
C LYS A 359 -19.22 -21.42 -0.79
N LEU A 360 -18.40 -20.66 -1.51
CA LEU A 360 -18.88 -19.49 -2.24
C LEU A 360 -19.49 -19.99 -3.55
N THR A 361 -20.81 -19.96 -3.64
CA THR A 361 -21.57 -20.15 -4.87
C THR A 361 -22.28 -18.85 -5.21
N ASN A 362 -22.16 -18.42 -6.46
CA ASN A 362 -22.71 -17.15 -6.96
C ASN A 362 -22.20 -15.96 -6.13
N SER A 363 -23.07 -14.97 -5.92
CA SER A 363 -22.76 -13.77 -5.15
C SER A 363 -23.29 -13.88 -3.73
N GLN A 364 -22.50 -13.50 -2.73
CA GLN A 364 -22.91 -13.51 -1.33
C GLN A 364 -22.43 -12.25 -0.59
N PRO A 365 -23.25 -11.61 0.25
CA PRO A 365 -22.82 -10.50 1.09
C PRO A 365 -22.07 -10.99 2.33
N ARG A 366 -21.13 -10.20 2.82
CA ARG A 366 -20.48 -10.32 4.13
C ARG A 366 -20.48 -8.98 4.84
N HIS A 367 -20.75 -9.00 6.14
CA HIS A 367 -20.89 -7.80 6.95
C HIS A 367 -19.87 -7.79 8.07
N PHE A 368 -19.24 -6.64 8.27
CA PHE A 368 -18.21 -6.45 9.28
C PHE A 368 -18.58 -5.29 10.19
N ALA A 369 -18.54 -5.50 11.50
CA ALA A 369 -18.63 -4.42 12.46
C ALA A 369 -17.31 -3.66 12.48
N THR A 370 -17.31 -2.48 11.86
CA THR A 370 -16.24 -1.48 11.98
C THR A 370 -16.66 -0.41 12.99
N SER A 371 -15.74 0.47 13.40
CA SER A 371 -15.92 1.36 14.56
C SER A 371 -17.08 2.39 14.49
N ARG A 372 -17.78 2.56 13.37
CA ARG A 372 -18.85 3.58 13.22
C ARG A 372 -20.12 3.07 12.55
N LYS A 373 -19.99 2.42 11.40
CA LYS A 373 -21.10 1.91 10.59
C LYS A 373 -20.56 0.66 9.92
N GLY A 374 -21.23 -0.48 10.08
CA GLY A 374 -20.71 -1.74 9.55
C GLY A 374 -20.37 -1.64 8.06
N GLN A 375 -19.40 -2.42 7.61
CA GLN A 375 -18.98 -2.45 6.21
C GLN A 375 -19.56 -3.69 5.54
N ALA A 376 -20.28 -3.50 4.44
CA ALA A 376 -20.76 -4.60 3.59
C ALA A 376 -19.79 -4.85 2.43
N LEU A 377 -19.54 -6.12 2.16
CA LEU A 377 -18.70 -6.62 1.07
C LEU A 377 -19.47 -7.72 0.34
N TRP A 378 -19.77 -7.52 -0.93
CA TRP A 378 -20.32 -8.57 -1.78
C TRP A 378 -19.19 -9.35 -2.46
N LEU A 379 -19.27 -10.67 -2.41
CA LEU A 379 -18.26 -11.56 -2.98
C LEU A 379 -18.87 -12.40 -4.09
N HIS A 380 -18.13 -12.62 -5.17
CA HIS A 380 -18.48 -13.57 -6.22
C HIS A 380 -17.24 -14.35 -6.68
N GLY A 381 -17.44 -15.63 -6.96
CA GLY A 381 -16.43 -16.54 -7.49
C GLY A 381 -16.81 -18.00 -7.26
N ASP A 382 -15.95 -18.91 -7.71
CA ASP A 382 -16.03 -20.35 -7.39
C ASP A 382 -14.84 -20.75 -6.50
N ALA A 383 -15.09 -20.74 -5.19
CA ALA A 383 -14.07 -20.91 -4.16
C ALA A 383 -14.65 -21.47 -2.86
N LEU A 384 -13.76 -21.92 -1.99
CA LEU A 384 -14.03 -22.02 -0.56
C LEU A 384 -13.83 -20.65 0.07
N LEU A 385 -14.86 -20.15 0.75
CA LEU A 385 -14.80 -18.93 1.53
C LEU A 385 -14.48 -19.27 2.98
N TRP A 386 -13.30 -18.82 3.41
CA TRP A 386 -12.79 -18.93 4.76
C TRP A 386 -12.98 -17.63 5.51
N GLN A 387 -13.45 -17.72 6.76
CA GLN A 387 -13.52 -16.60 7.70
C GLN A 387 -12.97 -17.03 9.05
N GLY A 388 -12.17 -16.20 9.71
CA GLY A 388 -11.62 -16.50 11.03
C GLY A 388 -10.78 -15.34 11.54
N TYR A 389 -9.94 -15.60 12.53
CA TYR A 389 -9.13 -14.56 13.18
C TYR A 389 -7.66 -14.92 13.14
N ALA A 390 -6.80 -13.92 12.96
CA ALA A 390 -5.36 -14.07 13.09
C ALA A 390 -4.74 -12.76 13.60
N PRO A 391 -3.49 -12.79 14.10
CA PRO A 391 -2.88 -11.65 14.78
C PRO A 391 -2.86 -10.36 13.94
N ALA A 392 -3.24 -9.26 14.59
CA ALA A 392 -3.00 -7.89 14.14
C ALA A 392 -1.56 -7.45 14.44
N ASN A 393 -1.25 -6.16 14.21
CA ASN A 393 -0.02 -5.54 14.70
C ASN A 393 -0.35 -4.34 15.61
N PRO A 394 0.03 -4.35 16.90
CA PRO A 394 0.76 -5.42 17.61
C PRO A 394 -0.06 -6.72 17.75
N ALA A 395 0.65 -7.86 17.81
CA ALA A 395 0.08 -9.22 17.91
C ALA A 395 -0.53 -9.56 19.29
N VAL A 396 -1.17 -8.58 19.93
CA VAL A 396 -1.94 -8.73 21.18
C VAL A 396 -3.45 -8.68 20.94
N THR A 397 -3.86 -8.43 19.70
CA THR A 397 -5.24 -8.44 19.21
C THR A 397 -5.29 -9.13 17.86
N ASP A 398 -6.48 -9.56 17.44
CA ASP A 398 -6.69 -10.17 16.12
C ASP A 398 -7.44 -9.24 15.16
N LEU A 399 -7.29 -9.52 13.86
CA LEU A 399 -8.16 -9.03 12.79
C LEU A 399 -9.07 -10.14 12.30
N SER A 400 -10.18 -9.76 11.64
CA SER A 400 -10.94 -10.73 10.85
C SER A 400 -10.21 -11.01 9.54
N TYR A 401 -10.02 -12.27 9.22
CA TYR A 401 -9.46 -12.73 7.94
C TYR A 401 -10.59 -13.30 7.10
N LEU A 402 -10.64 -12.89 5.83
CA LEU A 402 -11.51 -13.44 4.80
C LEU A 402 -10.64 -13.93 3.65
N THR A 403 -10.72 -15.21 3.31
CA THR A 403 -9.95 -15.79 2.20
C THR A 403 -10.83 -16.56 1.25
N LEU A 404 -10.70 -16.29 -0.05
CA LEU A 404 -11.23 -17.11 -1.13
C LEU A 404 -10.16 -18.09 -1.59
N ARG A 405 -10.36 -19.38 -1.31
CA ARG A 405 -9.47 -20.47 -1.68
C ARG A 405 -9.96 -21.21 -2.92
N SER A 406 -9.12 -21.36 -3.94
CA SER A 406 -9.47 -22.08 -5.17
C SER A 406 -8.28 -22.84 -5.75
N HIS A 407 -8.57 -23.90 -6.51
CA HIS A 407 -7.61 -24.66 -7.33
C HIS A 407 -7.97 -24.61 -8.83
N GLN A 408 -8.89 -23.73 -9.20
CA GLN A 408 -9.32 -23.61 -10.59
C GLN A 408 -8.15 -23.19 -11.48
N PRO A 409 -8.06 -23.70 -12.72
CA PRO A 409 -7.00 -23.32 -13.64
C PRO A 409 -7.11 -21.88 -14.13
N GLN A 410 -8.32 -21.31 -14.03
CA GLN A 410 -8.63 -19.90 -14.21
C GLN A 410 -9.58 -19.52 -13.08
N ALA A 411 -9.15 -18.63 -12.20
CA ALA A 411 -9.96 -18.14 -11.09
C ALA A 411 -10.36 -16.67 -11.33
N GLU A 412 -11.60 -16.34 -11.02
CA GLU A 412 -12.12 -14.98 -11.02
C GLU A 412 -12.78 -14.73 -9.66
N PHE A 413 -12.25 -13.77 -8.92
CA PHE A 413 -12.76 -13.33 -7.63
C PHE A 413 -13.17 -11.87 -7.74
N ILE A 414 -14.39 -11.57 -7.32
CA ILE A 414 -14.95 -10.22 -7.38
C ILE A 414 -15.41 -9.82 -5.98
N GLY A 415 -14.86 -8.71 -5.48
CA GLY A 415 -15.30 -8.05 -4.27
C GLY A 415 -15.94 -6.71 -4.61
N VAL A 416 -17.13 -6.43 -4.07
CA VAL A 416 -17.77 -5.12 -4.16
C VAL A 416 -17.96 -4.55 -2.76
N TRP A 417 -17.16 -3.54 -2.44
CA TRP A 417 -17.32 -2.76 -1.22
C TRP A 417 -18.47 -1.79 -1.40
N ASP A 418 -19.48 -1.94 -0.56
CA ASP A 418 -20.62 -1.03 -0.56
C ASP A 418 -20.40 0.09 0.45
N PHE A 419 -20.45 1.33 -0.03
CA PHE A 419 -20.23 2.51 0.79
C PHE A 419 -21.48 3.37 0.97
N ASP A 420 -22.64 2.94 0.47
CA ASP A 420 -23.89 3.68 0.60
C ASP A 420 -24.81 3.03 1.64
N ASP A 421 -24.80 3.59 2.85
CA ASP A 421 -25.68 3.13 3.93
C ASP A 421 -27.17 3.48 3.72
N ARG A 422 -27.47 4.44 2.84
CA ARG A 422 -28.84 4.93 2.62
C ARG A 422 -29.58 4.06 1.63
N GLN A 423 -28.89 3.61 0.60
CA GLN A 423 -29.41 2.70 -0.42
C GLN A 423 -28.43 1.54 -0.63
N PRO A 424 -28.29 0.63 0.35
CA PRO A 424 -27.33 -0.45 0.27
C PRO A 424 -27.62 -1.40 -0.90
N ILE A 425 -26.58 -2.10 -1.36
CA ILE A 425 -26.69 -3.16 -2.34
C ILE A 425 -27.48 -4.30 -1.70
N THR A 426 -28.61 -4.65 -2.31
CA THR A 426 -29.49 -5.74 -1.85
C THR A 426 -29.28 -7.03 -2.62
N ASP A 427 -28.74 -6.95 -3.84
CA ASP A 427 -28.44 -8.10 -4.67
C ASP A 427 -27.28 -7.80 -5.63
N MET A 428 -26.48 -8.82 -5.92
CA MET A 428 -25.38 -8.76 -6.87
C MET A 428 -25.46 -9.94 -7.83
N HIS A 429 -25.57 -9.66 -9.12
CA HIS A 429 -25.46 -10.68 -10.16
C HIS A 429 -24.22 -10.47 -11.00
N VAL A 430 -23.48 -11.53 -11.26
CA VAL A 430 -22.31 -11.49 -12.13
C VAL A 430 -22.47 -12.56 -13.20
N SER A 431 -22.22 -12.16 -14.44
CA SER A 431 -22.28 -13.02 -15.61
C SER A 431 -21.09 -12.75 -16.51
N ARG A 432 -20.66 -13.77 -17.23
CA ARG A 432 -19.52 -13.71 -18.14
C ARG A 432 -19.94 -14.30 -19.49
N ASP A 433 -19.66 -13.57 -20.56
CA ASP A 433 -19.93 -13.99 -21.93
C ASP A 433 -18.72 -13.67 -22.84
N SER A 434 -18.89 -13.80 -24.16
CA SER A 434 -17.83 -13.51 -25.13
C SER A 434 -17.39 -12.04 -25.17
N GLY A 435 -18.21 -11.12 -24.66
CA GLY A 435 -17.94 -9.69 -24.56
C GLY A 435 -17.21 -9.30 -23.26
N GLY A 436 -17.08 -10.21 -22.30
CA GLY A 436 -16.35 -9.99 -21.05
C GLY A 436 -17.21 -10.23 -19.82
N LEU A 437 -16.98 -9.43 -18.79
CA LEU A 437 -17.60 -9.53 -17.48
C LEU A 437 -18.70 -8.49 -17.31
N ARG A 438 -19.90 -8.90 -16.90
CA ARG A 438 -21.00 -8.02 -16.53
C ARG A 438 -21.34 -8.19 -15.05
N ILE A 439 -21.30 -7.10 -14.29
CA ILE A 439 -21.63 -7.03 -12.87
C ILE A 439 -22.87 -6.14 -12.70
N GLN A 440 -23.91 -6.65 -12.07
CA GLN A 440 -25.16 -5.94 -11.80
C GLN A 440 -25.36 -5.82 -10.29
N LEU A 441 -25.55 -4.59 -9.81
CA LEU A 441 -25.73 -4.26 -8.40
C LEU A 441 -27.10 -3.61 -8.21
N ARG A 442 -27.98 -4.26 -7.45
CA ARG A 442 -29.32 -3.73 -7.15
C ARG A 442 -29.31 -2.92 -5.86
N ARG A 443 -29.84 -1.70 -5.90
CA ARG A 443 -30.04 -0.79 -4.77
C ARG A 443 -31.51 -0.34 -4.75
N GLY A 444 -32.37 -1.06 -4.03
CA GLY A 444 -33.80 -0.83 -4.09
C GLY A 444 -34.35 -1.00 -5.52
N GLU A 445 -34.92 0.07 -6.09
CA GLU A 445 -35.40 0.09 -7.48
C GLU A 445 -34.31 0.39 -8.52
N LEU A 446 -33.09 0.76 -8.10
CA LEU A 446 -32.01 1.06 -9.03
C LEU A 446 -31.17 -0.18 -9.32
N MET A 447 -30.74 -0.32 -10.57
CA MET A 447 -29.78 -1.33 -11.01
C MET A 447 -28.60 -0.63 -11.66
N LEU A 448 -27.43 -0.72 -11.03
CA LEU A 448 -26.15 -0.34 -11.63
C LEU A 448 -25.61 -1.55 -12.39
N THR A 449 -25.37 -1.39 -13.69
CA THR A 449 -24.70 -2.41 -14.52
C THR A 449 -23.33 -1.90 -14.90
N VAL A 450 -22.32 -2.74 -14.71
CA VAL A 450 -20.92 -2.52 -15.07
C VAL A 450 -20.49 -3.60 -16.04
N GLU A 451 -19.89 -3.20 -17.16
CA GLU A 451 -19.36 -4.08 -18.20
C GLU A 451 -17.86 -3.85 -18.34
N VAL A 452 -17.10 -4.93 -18.20
CA VAL A 452 -15.64 -4.94 -18.22
C VAL A 452 -15.17 -5.91 -19.30
N ASN A 453 -14.46 -5.40 -20.30
CA ASN A 453 -13.85 -6.23 -21.34
C ASN A 453 -12.65 -7.02 -20.79
N ASP A 454 -12.36 -8.16 -21.39
CA ASP A 454 -11.16 -8.95 -21.03
C ASP A 454 -9.87 -8.31 -21.54
N GLY A 455 -9.93 -7.59 -22.66
CA GLY A 455 -8.80 -6.79 -23.15
C GLY A 455 -8.55 -5.55 -22.28
N SER A 456 -7.32 -5.05 -22.26
CA SER A 456 -6.94 -3.82 -21.54
C SER A 456 -7.13 -2.53 -22.34
N ASN A 457 -7.59 -2.63 -23.59
CA ASN A 457 -7.72 -1.48 -24.50
C ASN A 457 -9.02 -0.67 -24.30
N SER A 458 -9.96 -1.19 -23.51
CA SER A 458 -11.29 -0.60 -23.34
C SER A 458 -11.54 -0.31 -21.87
N LEU A 459 -11.97 0.91 -21.58
CA LEU A 459 -12.45 1.27 -20.25
C LEU A 459 -13.74 0.51 -19.89
N PRO A 460 -14.02 0.29 -18.60
CA PRO A 460 -15.30 -0.24 -18.18
C PRO A 460 -16.43 0.71 -18.58
N GLN A 461 -17.55 0.15 -19.01
CA GLN A 461 -18.78 0.89 -19.22
C GLN A 461 -19.71 0.66 -18.04
N TRP A 462 -20.43 1.70 -17.62
CA TRP A 462 -21.41 1.55 -16.55
C TRP A 462 -22.59 2.49 -16.75
N HIS A 463 -23.75 2.06 -16.27
CA HIS A 463 -24.98 2.84 -16.32
C HIS A 463 -25.94 2.40 -15.22
N THR A 464 -26.81 3.30 -14.79
CA THR A 464 -27.85 3.03 -13.79
C THR A 464 -29.22 3.14 -14.45
N MET A 465 -30.07 2.12 -14.28
CA MET A 465 -31.47 2.15 -14.71
C MET A 465 -32.41 1.91 -13.53
N GLN A 466 -33.67 2.36 -13.63
CA GLN A 466 -34.73 1.86 -12.77
C GLN A 466 -35.05 0.42 -13.20
N GLY A 467 -34.88 -0.53 -12.28
CA GLY A 467 -35.21 -1.93 -12.50
C GLY A 467 -36.73 -2.12 -12.58
N ALA A 468 -37.17 -2.97 -13.51
CA ALA A 468 -38.54 -3.48 -13.46
C ALA A 468 -38.74 -4.29 -12.16
N VAL A 469 -39.87 -4.05 -11.48
CA VAL A 469 -40.25 -4.70 -10.21
C VAL A 469 -40.38 -6.21 -10.40
#